data_AF-E7AD10-F1
#
_entry.id   AF-E7AD10-F1
#
_cell.length_a   1.000
_cell.length_b   1.000
_cell.length_c   1.000
_cell.angle_alpha   90.00
_cell.angle_beta   90.00
_cell.angle_gamma   90.00
#
_symmetry.space_group_name_H-M   'P 1'
#
loop_
_entity.id
_entity.type
_entity.pdbx_description
1 polymer ?
#
loop_
_entity_poly.entity_id
_entity_poly.type
_entity_poly.pdbx_seq_one_letter_code
_entity_poly.pdbx_strand_id
1 'polypeptide(L)' 'MLVNAVIEKDKDGYFAFVPSLQGCVSQGENYEEALTYSP' A
#
# COMPACT_ATOMS: atom_id res chain seq x y z
N MET A 1 14.10 -6.41 -5.48
CA MET A 1 13.21 -6.28 -6.66
C MET A 1 12.49 -4.95 -6.52
N LEU A 2 12.32 -4.18 -7.60
CA LEU A 2 11.56 -2.93 -7.58
C LEU A 2 10.20 -3.20 -8.24
N VAL A 3 9.11 -2.76 -7.62
CA VAL A 3 7.74 -2.88 -8.13
C VAL A 3 7.04 -1.53 -8.01
N ASN A 4 6.08 -1.28 -8.90
CA ASN A 4 5.25 -0.08 -8.84
C ASN A 4 4.03 -0.37 -7.96
N ALA A 5 3.83 0.46 -6.94
CA ALA A 5 2.63 0.45 -6.11
C ALA A 5 1.77 1.68 -6.40
N VAL A 6 0.46 1.51 -6.29
CA VAL A 6 -0.52 2.61 -6.24
C VAL A 6 -0.85 2.83 -4.76
N ILE A 7 -0.84 4.09 -4.33
CA ILE A 7 -1.16 4.49 -2.95
C ILE A 7 -2.33 5.48 -3.03
N GLU A 8 -3.40 5.15 -2.32
CA GLU A 8 -4.63 5.92 -2.25
C GLU A 8 -4.80 6.42 -0.81
N LYS A 9 -5.18 7.69 -0.68
CA LYS A 9 -5.56 8.29 0.60
C LYS A 9 -7.07 8.36 0.69
N ASP A 10 -7.64 7.88 1.78
CA ASP A 10 -9.06 8.01 2.08
C ASP A 10 -9.28 8.78 3.40
N LYS A 11 -10.51 8.73 3.92
CA LYS A 11 -10.89 9.41 5.17
C LYS A 11 -10.36 8.72 6.44
N ASP A 12 -10.01 7.45 6.35
CA ASP A 12 -9.59 6.60 7.47
C ASP A 12 -8.08 6.29 7.44
N GLY A 13 -7.36 6.63 6.36
CA GLY A 13 -5.90 6.49 6.26
C GLY A 13 -5.40 6.40 4.82
N TYR A 14 -4.50 5.43 4.61
CA TYR A 14 -3.88 5.13 3.32
C TYR A 14 -3.98 3.65 2.98
N PHE A 15 -4.31 3.35 1.73
CA PHE A 15 -4.32 2.01 1.16
C PHE A 15 -3.29 1.92 0.04
N ALA A 16 -2.54 0.83 -0.01
CA ALA A 16 -1.56 0.59 -1.06
C ALA A 16 -1.75 -0.79 -1.68
N PHE A 17 -1.51 -0.89 -3.00
CA PHE A 17 -1.56 -2.16 -3.71
C PHE A 17 -0.60 -2.18 -4.90
N VAL A 18 -0.20 -3.38 -5.32
CA VAL A 18 0.68 -3.58 -6.50
C VAL A 18 -0.15 -4.18 -7.65
N PRO A 19 -0.46 -3.41 -8.72
CA PRO A 19 -1.31 -3.90 -9.82
C PRO A 19 -0.80 -5.16 -10.51
N SER A 20 0.51 -5.35 -10.54
CA SER A 20 1.15 -6.53 -11.15
C SER A 20 1.18 -7.76 -10.24
N LEU A 21 0.80 -7.64 -8.96
CA LEU A 21 0.84 -8.72 -7.97
C LEU A 21 -0.51 -8.81 -7.26
N GLN A 22 -1.39 -9.66 -7.78
CA GLN A 22 -2.73 -9.84 -7.22
C GLN A 22 -2.65 -10.25 -5.74
N GLY A 23 -3.38 -9.52 -4.89
CA GLY A 23 -3.43 -9.77 -3.44
C GLY A 23 -2.31 -9.11 -2.63
N CYS A 24 -1.32 -8.48 -3.28
CA CYS A 24 -0.29 -7.68 -2.62
C CYS A 24 -0.88 -6.30 -2.27
N VAL A 25 -1.36 -6.17 -1.03
CA VAL A 25 -2.03 -4.98 -0.50
C VAL A 25 -1.58 -4.69 0.93
N SER A 26 -1.66 -3.42 1.33
CA SER A 26 -1.39 -2.94 2.70
C SER A 26 -2.24 -1.72 3.03
N GLN A 27 -2.42 -1.45 4.32
CA GLN A 27 -3.15 -0.29 4.82
C GLN A 27 -2.43 0.29 6.04
N GLY A 28 -2.50 1.60 6.23
CA GLY A 28 -1.92 2.30 7.38
C GLY A 28 -2.61 3.62 7.67
N GLU A 29 -2.41 4.16 8.87
CA GLU A 29 -2.96 5.48 9.24
C GLU A 29 -2.20 6.62 8.54
N ASN A 30 -0.92 6.38 8.23
CA ASN A 30 -0.05 7.30 7.51
C ASN A 30 0.60 6.65 6.28
N TYR A 31 1.24 7.48 5.46
CA TYR A 31 1.84 7.09 4.20
C TYR A 31 2.98 6.08 4.41
N GLU A 32 3.83 6.27 5.42
CA GLU A 32 4.93 5.35 5.71
C GLU A 32 4.43 3.96 6.11
N GLU A 33 3.35 3.88 6.90
CA GLU A 33 2.73 2.62 7.29
C GLU A 33 2.13 1.89 6.10
N ALA A 34 1.39 2.57 5.21
CA ALA A 34 0.85 1.93 4.02
C ALA A 34 1.94 1.43 3.05
N LEU A 35 3.12 2.05 3.05
CA LEU A 35 4.30 1.60 2.32
C LEU A 35 5.08 0.47 3.00
N THR A 36 4.95 0.36 4.32
CA THR A 36 5.64 -0.66 5.11
C THR A 36 4.87 -1.96 4.96
N TYR A 37 5.36 -2.80 4.05
CA TYR A 37 4.83 -4.14 3.89
C TYR A 37 5.06 -4.95 5.17
N SER A 38 3.99 -5.38 5.85
CA SER A 38 4.10 -6.46 6.84
C SER A 38 4.29 -7.77 6.06
N PRO A 39 5.31 -8.60 6.38
CA PRO A 39 5.62 -9.83 5.66
C PRO A 39 4.45 -10.83 5.60
#